data_AF-A0A2H5ZK07-F1
#
_entry.id   AF-A0A2H5ZK07-F1
#
_cell.length_a   1.000
_cell.length_b   1.000
_cell.length_c   1.000
_cell.angle_alpha   90.00
_cell.angle_beta   90.00
_cell.angle_gamma   90.00
#
_symmetry.space_group_name_H-M   'P 1'
#
loop_
_entity.id
_entity.type
_entity.pdbx_description
1 polymer ?
#
loop_
_entity_poly.entity_id
_entity_poly.type
_entity_poly.pdbx_seq_one_letter_code
_entity_poly.pdbx_strand_id
1 'polypeptide(L)'
;MTVKSFLGAPTRPPLLNGTRTWDENVLSAASDWNAQGAAVQITVQVGGPFADPCGRQGRGHACDNTGPAGDNPIIFANDFCGRDFGDIIQLTNNCYQPDTGAMVNAPVFINAKVRWNAYDGRIRFDTSTGVPEPVYDIRRVILHELGHVLGLAHPDEADPPQAVVAIMNSRVSNIDRLQQDDVEGLLAIYPRSAPGPQPTPSQGCSVAPKETTGWFWGTAFAFLVVIRGIGRSAGWGHLRNRVRF
;
A
#
# COMPACT_ATOMS: atom_id res chain seq x y z
N MET A 1 9.60 6.64 -1.90
CA MET A 1 8.54 7.37 -1.20
C MET A 1 8.79 7.30 0.30
N THR A 2 8.50 8.36 1.04
CA THR A 2 8.63 8.37 2.50
C THR A 2 7.24 8.34 3.13
N VAL A 3 7.07 7.55 4.19
CA VAL A 3 5.91 7.57 5.09
C VAL A 3 6.36 7.90 6.51
N LYS A 4 5.50 8.56 7.29
CA LYS A 4 5.78 8.89 8.68
C LYS A 4 4.86 8.12 9.62
N SER A 5 5.41 7.21 10.40
CA SER A 5 4.65 6.45 11.39
C SER A 5 4.54 7.23 12.71
N PHE A 6 3.31 7.44 13.17
CA PHE A 6 3.01 8.02 14.49
C PHE A 6 2.16 7.07 15.34
N LEU A 7 2.31 5.76 15.12
CA LEU A 7 1.46 4.76 15.77
C LEU A 7 1.91 4.48 17.20
N GLY A 8 3.21 4.60 17.48
CA GLY A 8 3.77 4.49 18.83
C GLY A 8 3.68 3.07 19.40
N ALA A 9 3.60 2.97 20.72
CA ALA A 9 3.56 1.69 21.43
C ALA A 9 2.12 1.28 21.80
N PRO A 10 1.80 -0.03 21.80
CA PRO A 10 0.57 -0.54 22.40
C PRO A 10 0.55 -0.30 23.91
N THR A 11 -0.64 -0.34 24.50
CA THR A 11 -0.82 -0.27 25.96
C THR A 11 -0.28 -1.51 26.68
N ARG A 12 -0.15 -2.64 25.99
CA ARG A 12 0.35 -3.92 26.53
C ARG A 12 1.35 -4.58 25.56
N PRO A 13 2.63 -4.18 25.57
CA PRO A 13 3.66 -4.86 24.80
C PRO A 13 4.16 -6.14 25.51
N PRO A 14 4.76 -7.10 24.78
CA PRO A 14 4.83 -7.15 23.33
C PRO A 14 3.49 -7.53 22.68
N LEU A 15 3.36 -7.23 21.40
CA LEU A 15 2.31 -7.76 20.54
C LEU A 15 2.54 -9.27 20.30
N LEU A 16 1.53 -9.96 19.77
CA LEU A 16 1.55 -11.42 19.63
C LEU A 16 2.63 -11.93 18.68
N ASN A 17 3.10 -11.11 17.73
CA ASN A 17 4.24 -11.41 16.86
C ASN A 17 5.61 -11.03 17.46
N GLY A 18 5.65 -10.59 18.73
CA GLY A 18 6.87 -10.23 19.45
C GLY A 18 7.33 -8.78 19.29
N THR A 19 6.72 -8.00 18.39
CA THR A 19 7.02 -6.56 18.25
C THR A 19 6.61 -5.78 19.51
N ARG A 20 7.35 -4.72 19.84
CA ARG A 20 7.12 -3.87 21.01
C ARG A 20 6.39 -2.58 20.68
N THR A 21 6.38 -2.18 19.41
CA THR A 21 5.65 -0.99 18.93
C THR A 21 4.81 -1.31 17.71
N TRP A 22 3.80 -0.49 17.46
CA TRP A 22 3.06 -0.50 16.22
C TRP A 22 3.95 -0.07 15.04
N ASP A 23 4.87 0.87 15.27
CA ASP A 23 5.80 1.38 14.25
C ASP A 23 6.74 0.29 13.70
N GLU A 24 7.14 -0.69 14.51
CA GLU A 24 7.91 -1.87 14.06
C GLU A 24 7.15 -2.68 13.00
N ASN A 25 5.82 -2.71 13.06
CA ASN A 25 5.00 -3.39 12.07
C ASN A 25 4.92 -2.60 10.76
N VAL A 26 4.98 -1.27 10.80
CA VAL A 26 5.10 -0.42 9.61
C VAL A 26 6.45 -0.64 8.92
N LEU A 27 7.53 -0.62 9.69
CA LEU A 27 8.88 -0.89 9.18
C LEU A 27 8.95 -2.24 8.48
N SER A 28 8.37 -3.27 9.10
CA SER A 28 8.44 -4.62 8.55
C SER A 28 7.52 -4.83 7.34
N ALA A 29 6.32 -4.22 7.32
CA ALA A 29 5.47 -4.23 6.13
C ALA A 29 6.10 -3.47 4.94
N ALA A 30 6.75 -2.32 5.21
CA ALA A 30 7.52 -1.60 4.20
C ALA A 30 8.69 -2.44 3.65
N SER A 31 9.35 -3.21 4.51
CA SER A 31 10.40 -4.15 4.10
C SER A 31 9.88 -5.23 3.14
N ASP A 32 8.67 -5.75 3.36
CA ASP A 32 8.07 -6.78 2.49
C ASP A 32 7.84 -6.25 1.06
N TRP A 33 7.36 -5.00 0.94
CA TRP A 33 7.23 -4.32 -0.35
C TRP A 33 8.59 -4.03 -1.01
N ASN A 34 9.55 -3.51 -0.25
CA ASN A 34 10.88 -3.17 -0.74
C ASN A 34 11.65 -4.41 -1.27
N ALA A 35 11.40 -5.58 -0.68
CA ALA A 35 12.02 -6.84 -1.06
C ALA A 35 11.62 -7.32 -2.47
N GLN A 36 10.55 -6.78 -3.07
CA GLN A 36 10.07 -7.20 -4.39
C GLN A 36 10.93 -6.68 -5.57
N GLY A 37 11.87 -5.77 -5.29
CA GLY A 37 12.84 -5.27 -6.27
C GLY A 37 12.26 -4.30 -7.31
N ALA A 38 11.10 -3.72 -7.03
CA ALA A 38 10.51 -2.66 -7.85
C ALA A 38 11.38 -1.39 -7.84
N ALA A 39 11.26 -0.54 -8.88
CA ALA A 39 11.97 0.76 -8.94
C ALA A 39 11.34 1.84 -8.02
N VAL A 40 10.94 1.42 -6.83
CA VAL A 40 10.43 2.27 -5.74
C VAL A 40 10.90 1.66 -4.43
N GLN A 41 11.12 2.52 -3.43
CA GLN A 41 11.41 2.09 -2.06
C GLN A 41 10.56 2.92 -1.10
N ILE A 42 9.96 2.26 -0.11
CA ILE A 42 9.32 2.89 1.03
C ILE A 42 10.37 3.13 2.10
N THR A 43 10.58 4.39 2.46
CA THR A 43 11.35 4.78 3.64
C THR A 43 10.37 5.12 4.76
N VAL A 44 10.51 4.46 5.90
CA VAL A 44 9.68 4.73 7.08
C VAL A 44 10.45 5.65 8.01
N GLN A 45 9.89 6.82 8.30
CA GLN A 45 10.33 7.69 9.37
C GLN A 45 9.41 7.50 10.58
N VAL A 46 9.96 7.19 11.75
CA VAL A 46 9.16 7.12 12.98
C VAL A 46 9.13 8.51 13.62
N GLY A 47 7.95 9.07 13.80
CA GLY A 47 7.73 10.39 14.39
C GLY A 47 8.24 11.56 13.54
N GLY A 48 8.69 12.62 14.21
CA GLY A 48 9.06 13.91 13.61
C GLY A 48 7.97 14.96 13.72
N PRO A 49 8.09 16.11 13.02
CA PRO A 49 7.03 17.09 12.97
C PRO A 49 5.78 16.49 12.36
N PHE A 50 4.67 16.55 13.10
CA PHE A 50 3.36 16.11 12.64
C PHE A 50 2.64 17.25 11.94
N ALA A 51 2.17 17.00 10.72
CA ALA A 51 1.21 17.85 10.04
C ALA A 51 -0.14 17.13 10.01
N ASP A 52 -1.19 17.79 10.51
CA ASP A 52 -2.54 17.26 10.45
C ASP A 52 -2.94 17.06 8.97
N PRO A 53 -3.28 15.84 8.54
CA PRO A 53 -3.70 15.61 7.17
C PRO A 53 -5.04 16.25 6.84
N CYS A 54 -5.87 16.57 7.83
CA CYS A 54 -7.24 17.04 7.64
C CYS A 54 -7.34 18.53 7.30
N GLY A 55 -7.98 18.84 6.18
CA GLY A 55 -8.11 20.20 5.68
C GLY A 55 -8.46 20.25 4.20
N ARG A 56 -8.77 21.44 3.70
CA ARG A 56 -9.03 21.64 2.26
C ARG A 56 -7.73 21.85 1.50
N GLN A 57 -7.71 21.41 0.24
CA GLN A 57 -6.63 21.67 -0.70
C GLN A 57 -6.26 23.16 -0.70
N GLY A 58 -4.96 23.45 -0.67
CA GLY A 58 -4.42 24.81 -0.64
C GLY A 58 -3.19 24.91 0.23
N ARG A 59 -3.09 26.00 1.02
CA ARG A 59 -1.92 26.24 1.86
C ARG A 59 -1.77 25.10 2.88
N GLY A 60 -0.69 24.32 2.72
CA GLY A 60 -0.37 23.18 3.59
C GLY A 60 -1.08 21.88 3.25
N HIS A 61 -1.87 21.82 2.16
CA HIS A 61 -2.61 20.62 1.77
C HIS A 61 -2.52 20.38 0.26
N ALA A 62 -1.89 19.29 -0.15
CA ALA A 62 -1.73 18.93 -1.57
C ALA A 62 -3.08 18.63 -2.24
N CYS A 63 -3.93 17.86 -1.55
CA CYS A 63 -5.32 17.59 -1.86
C CYS A 63 -6.17 17.71 -0.57
N ASP A 64 -7.50 17.62 -0.72
CA ASP A 64 -8.40 17.55 0.43
C ASP A 64 -8.04 16.35 1.33
N ASN A 65 -7.84 16.65 2.61
CA ASN A 65 -7.55 15.71 3.68
C ASN A 65 -6.26 14.89 3.46
N THR A 66 -5.24 15.47 2.81
CA THR A 66 -3.96 14.78 2.59
C THR A 66 -2.74 15.38 3.29
N GLY A 67 -2.87 16.55 3.91
CA GLY A 67 -1.74 17.30 4.46
C GLY A 67 -0.74 17.78 3.39
N PRO A 68 0.44 18.27 3.82
CA PRO A 68 1.46 18.84 2.93
C PRO A 68 2.05 17.80 1.98
N ALA A 69 2.46 18.24 0.79
CA ALA A 69 3.13 17.41 -0.23
C ALA A 69 4.22 16.49 0.36
N GLY A 70 4.06 15.17 0.22
CA GLY A 70 5.06 14.18 0.62
C GLY A 70 5.12 13.81 2.11
N ASP A 71 4.21 14.32 2.96
CA ASP A 71 4.25 14.06 4.41
C ASP A 71 3.82 12.62 4.77
N ASN A 72 2.79 12.09 4.10
CA ASN A 72 2.28 10.71 4.20
C ASN A 72 2.26 10.13 5.63
N PRO A 73 1.56 10.76 6.59
CA PRO A 73 1.46 10.26 7.95
C PRO A 73 0.60 8.98 8.03
N ILE A 74 1.01 8.05 8.89
CA ILE A 74 0.26 6.86 9.30
C ILE A 74 -0.12 7.06 10.77
N ILE A 75 -1.43 7.19 11.03
CA ILE A 75 -1.95 7.58 12.35
C ILE A 75 -3.11 6.69 12.80
N PHE A 76 -3.24 6.49 14.10
CA PHE A 76 -4.51 6.10 14.69
C PHE A 76 -5.46 7.30 14.74
N ALA A 77 -6.71 7.10 14.34
CA ALA A 77 -7.73 8.14 14.36
C ALA A 77 -9.11 7.58 14.76
N ASN A 78 -9.93 8.39 15.43
CA ASN A 78 -11.31 8.01 15.79
C ASN A 78 -12.31 8.22 14.64
N ASP A 79 -11.94 9.09 13.70
CA ASP A 79 -12.65 9.42 12.47
C ASP A 79 -11.63 9.76 11.37
N PHE A 80 -12.09 9.83 10.13
CA PHE A 80 -11.31 10.35 9.00
C PHE A 80 -11.79 11.75 8.64
N CYS A 81 -11.14 12.76 9.22
CA CYS A 81 -11.38 14.18 8.98
C CYS A 81 -12.86 14.58 9.15
N GLY A 82 -13.41 14.23 10.31
CA GLY A 82 -14.80 14.51 10.70
C GLY A 82 -15.82 13.53 10.14
N ARG A 83 -15.39 12.43 9.50
CA ARG A 83 -16.27 11.37 9.00
C ARG A 83 -16.04 10.08 9.76
N ASP A 84 -17.11 9.50 10.28
CA ASP A 84 -17.03 8.20 10.94
C ASP A 84 -16.54 7.12 9.98
N PHE A 85 -15.76 6.18 10.51
CA PHE A 85 -15.25 5.02 9.77
C PHE A 85 -16.37 4.05 9.35
N GLY A 86 -17.46 3.93 10.12
CA GLY A 86 -18.46 2.89 9.89
C GLY A 86 -17.84 1.49 9.98
N ASP A 87 -17.96 0.73 8.89
CA ASP A 87 -17.39 -0.62 8.72
C ASP A 87 -15.92 -0.63 8.26
N ILE A 88 -15.33 0.55 8.05
CA ILE A 88 -13.95 0.71 7.59
C ILE A 88 -13.01 0.54 8.77
N ILE A 89 -12.00 -0.32 8.62
CA ILE A 89 -10.98 -0.48 9.65
C ILE A 89 -9.74 0.35 9.35
N GLN A 90 -9.47 0.64 8.07
CA GLN A 90 -8.34 1.46 7.59
C GLN A 90 -8.68 2.18 6.28
N LEU A 91 -8.06 3.34 6.09
CA LEU A 91 -8.26 4.18 4.92
C LEU A 91 -6.95 4.87 4.51
N THR A 92 -6.57 4.71 3.25
CA THR A 92 -5.56 5.55 2.60
C THR A 92 -6.22 6.57 1.69
N ASN A 93 -5.81 7.84 1.82
CA ASN A 93 -6.35 8.95 1.04
C ASN A 93 -5.34 9.42 -0.01
N ASN A 94 -5.45 8.92 -1.24
CA ASN A 94 -4.48 9.17 -2.30
C ASN A 94 -4.71 10.53 -3.00
N CYS A 95 -3.63 11.28 -3.17
CA CYS A 95 -3.51 12.47 -3.99
C CYS A 95 -2.47 12.21 -5.07
N TYR A 96 -2.83 12.40 -6.34
CA TYR A 96 -1.92 12.17 -7.46
C TYR A 96 -2.08 13.25 -8.54
N GLN A 97 -1.04 13.41 -9.36
CA GLN A 97 -1.07 14.23 -10.56
C GLN A 97 -1.84 13.51 -11.67
N PRO A 98 -2.96 14.04 -12.17
CA PRO A 98 -3.76 13.36 -13.20
C PRO A 98 -3.01 13.11 -14.50
N ASP A 99 -2.12 14.04 -14.88
CA ASP A 99 -1.42 13.99 -16.18
C ASP A 99 -0.29 12.95 -16.19
N THR A 100 0.32 12.68 -15.04
CA THR A 100 1.49 11.79 -14.93
C THR A 100 1.21 10.52 -14.14
N GLY A 101 0.10 10.47 -13.39
CA GLY A 101 -0.18 9.42 -12.40
C GLY A 101 0.72 9.49 -11.16
N ALA A 102 1.61 10.50 -11.05
CA ALA A 102 2.58 10.56 -9.97
C ALA A 102 1.88 10.80 -8.62
N MET A 103 2.14 9.90 -7.67
CA MET A 103 1.66 10.02 -6.28
C MET A 103 2.29 11.22 -5.57
N VAL A 104 1.46 12.02 -4.90
CA VAL A 104 1.83 13.25 -4.20
C VAL A 104 1.71 13.06 -2.70
N ASN A 105 0.55 12.55 -2.25
CA ASN A 105 0.28 12.20 -0.87
C ASN A 105 -0.57 10.94 -0.76
N ALA A 106 -0.40 10.23 0.35
CA ALA A 106 -1.20 9.10 0.76
C ALA A 106 -1.14 8.94 2.29
N PRO A 107 -1.73 9.84 3.10
CA PRO A 107 -1.88 9.56 4.53
C PRO A 107 -2.76 8.34 4.75
N VAL A 108 -2.44 7.61 5.81
CA VAL A 108 -3.12 6.39 6.25
C VAL A 108 -3.76 6.64 7.61
N PHE A 109 -5.05 6.35 7.69
CA PHE A 109 -5.84 6.47 8.90
C PHE A 109 -6.25 5.08 9.38
N ILE A 110 -5.76 4.72 10.55
CA ILE A 110 -6.07 3.46 11.22
C ILE A 110 -7.19 3.72 12.22
N ASN A 111 -8.30 3.00 12.11
CA ASN A 111 -9.44 3.18 12.99
C ASN A 111 -9.08 2.80 14.44
N ALA A 112 -8.97 3.78 15.33
CA ALA A 112 -8.61 3.60 16.73
C ALA A 112 -9.72 2.93 17.57
N LYS A 113 -10.92 2.79 17.01
CA LYS A 113 -12.11 2.26 17.71
C LYS A 113 -12.25 0.74 17.60
N VAL A 114 -11.40 0.06 16.82
CA VAL A 114 -11.38 -1.40 16.72
C VAL A 114 -10.26 -2.01 17.55
N ARG A 115 -10.36 -3.31 17.83
CA ARG A 115 -9.33 -4.03 18.58
C ARG A 115 -8.17 -4.41 17.67
N TRP A 116 -6.97 -3.95 18.03
CA TRP A 116 -5.73 -4.23 17.30
C TRP A 116 -4.80 -5.15 18.10
N ASN A 117 -4.08 -6.00 17.38
CA ASN A 117 -2.86 -6.66 17.82
C ASN A 117 -1.94 -6.83 16.59
N ALA A 118 -0.79 -7.48 16.70
CA ALA A 118 0.01 -7.88 15.55
C ALA A 118 0.30 -9.38 15.62
N TYR A 119 -0.08 -10.14 14.58
CA TYR A 119 0.05 -11.59 14.55
C TYR A 119 -0.10 -12.14 13.12
N ASP A 120 0.51 -13.28 12.84
CA ASP A 120 0.33 -13.98 11.57
C ASP A 120 -0.83 -15.00 11.62
N GLY A 121 -1.35 -15.36 10.45
CA GLY A 121 -2.34 -16.41 10.23
C GLY A 121 -3.78 -15.94 10.20
N ARG A 122 -4.71 -16.77 10.66
CA ARG A 122 -6.16 -16.50 10.56
C ARG A 122 -6.59 -15.35 11.47
N ILE A 123 -7.62 -14.60 11.07
CA ILE A 123 -8.23 -13.56 11.91
C ILE A 123 -8.61 -14.17 13.25
N ARG A 124 -8.21 -13.51 14.34
CA ARG A 124 -8.51 -13.90 15.71
C ARG A 124 -9.76 -13.19 16.21
N PHE A 125 -10.44 -13.84 17.14
CA PHE A 125 -11.62 -13.29 17.81
C PHE A 125 -11.39 -13.31 19.32
N ASP A 126 -11.74 -12.20 19.97
CA ASP A 126 -11.87 -12.09 21.41
C ASP A 126 -13.28 -12.53 21.80
N THR A 127 -13.38 -13.54 22.67
CA THR A 127 -14.66 -14.08 23.14
C THR A 127 -14.94 -13.72 24.60
N SER A 128 -14.14 -12.85 25.21
CA SER A 128 -14.23 -12.51 26.65
C SER A 128 -15.55 -11.83 27.04
N THR A 129 -16.23 -11.18 26.09
CA THR A 129 -17.54 -10.53 26.30
C THR A 129 -18.73 -11.46 26.06
N GLY A 130 -18.48 -12.73 25.67
CA GLY A 130 -19.52 -13.68 25.28
C GLY A 130 -20.02 -13.55 23.84
N VAL A 131 -19.65 -12.47 23.14
CA VAL A 131 -19.86 -12.28 21.70
C VAL A 131 -18.49 -12.22 21.03
N PRO A 132 -18.20 -13.08 20.02
CA PRO A 132 -16.92 -13.02 19.32
C PRO A 132 -16.71 -11.68 18.61
N GLU A 133 -15.71 -10.90 19.06
CA GLU A 133 -15.29 -9.64 18.45
C GLU A 133 -13.96 -9.85 17.70
N PRO A 134 -13.83 -9.41 16.44
CA PRO A 134 -12.57 -9.54 15.72
C PRO A 134 -11.46 -8.73 16.38
N VAL A 135 -10.28 -9.33 16.50
CA VAL A 135 -9.02 -8.67 16.86
C VAL A 135 -8.20 -8.60 15.60
N TYR A 136 -8.04 -7.41 15.02
CA TYR A 136 -7.38 -7.24 13.73
C TYR A 136 -5.85 -7.25 13.87
N ASP A 137 -5.17 -7.89 12.91
CA ASP A 137 -3.71 -7.84 12.80
C ASP A 137 -3.30 -6.55 12.09
N ILE A 138 -2.70 -5.63 12.84
CA ILE A 138 -2.21 -4.33 12.37
C ILE A 138 -1.16 -4.47 11.25
N ARG A 139 -0.34 -5.53 11.25
CA ARG A 139 0.76 -5.67 10.28
C ARG A 139 0.18 -5.97 8.90
N ARG A 140 -0.74 -6.93 8.81
CA ARG A 140 -1.48 -7.27 7.58
C ARG A 140 -2.15 -6.08 6.93
N VAL A 141 -2.86 -5.31 7.72
CA VAL A 141 -3.60 -4.15 7.21
C VAL A 141 -2.65 -3.02 6.86
N ILE A 142 -1.55 -2.79 7.60
CA ILE A 142 -0.52 -1.84 7.16
C ILE A 142 0.11 -2.32 5.84
N LEU A 143 0.36 -3.62 5.67
CA LEU A 143 0.85 -4.18 4.41
C LEU A 143 -0.10 -3.84 3.25
N HIS A 144 -1.40 -3.96 3.46
CA HIS A 144 -2.43 -3.54 2.51
C HIS A 144 -2.39 -2.02 2.24
N GLU A 145 -2.45 -1.17 3.27
CA GLU A 145 -2.47 0.28 3.09
C GLU A 145 -1.20 0.81 2.42
N LEU A 146 -0.04 0.18 2.69
CA LEU A 146 1.20 0.51 1.97
C LEU A 146 1.12 0.18 0.48
N GLY A 147 0.30 -0.80 0.07
CA GLY A 147 -0.02 -1.02 -1.35
C GLY A 147 -0.77 0.18 -1.95
N HIS A 148 -1.73 0.77 -1.23
CA HIS A 148 -2.38 2.01 -1.67
C HIS A 148 -1.44 3.21 -1.70
N VAL A 149 -0.53 3.32 -0.74
CA VAL A 149 0.55 4.33 -0.75
C VAL A 149 1.41 4.22 -2.00
N LEU A 150 1.64 2.99 -2.48
CA LEU A 150 2.31 2.68 -3.74
C LEU A 150 1.40 2.82 -4.98
N GLY A 151 0.13 3.16 -4.80
CA GLY A 151 -0.82 3.40 -5.89
C GLY A 151 -1.60 2.18 -6.37
N LEU A 152 -1.51 1.03 -5.68
CA LEU A 152 -2.35 -0.13 -5.98
C LEU A 152 -3.80 0.14 -5.58
N ALA A 153 -4.73 -0.33 -6.40
CA ALA A 153 -6.16 -0.34 -6.11
C ALA A 153 -6.61 -1.75 -5.68
N HIS A 154 -7.87 -1.87 -5.25
CA HIS A 154 -8.46 -3.17 -4.99
C HIS A 154 -8.77 -3.91 -6.31
N PRO A 155 -8.27 -5.13 -6.54
CA PRO A 155 -8.57 -5.88 -7.75
C PRO A 155 -10.01 -6.40 -7.79
N ASP A 156 -10.61 -6.71 -6.63
CA ASP A 156 -12.01 -7.14 -6.50
C ASP A 156 -13.04 -6.00 -6.69
N GLU A 157 -12.60 -4.75 -6.69
CA GLU A 157 -13.43 -3.57 -7.03
C GLU A 157 -13.09 -2.97 -8.41
N ALA A 158 -12.24 -3.64 -9.20
CA ALA A 158 -11.95 -3.23 -10.56
C ALA A 158 -13.19 -3.31 -11.48
N ASP A 159 -13.09 -2.74 -12.69
CA ASP A 159 -14.13 -2.86 -13.72
C ASP A 159 -13.54 -3.47 -15.01
N PRO A 160 -13.83 -4.75 -15.32
CA PRO A 160 -14.65 -5.68 -14.53
C PRO A 160 -13.94 -6.16 -13.24
N PRO A 161 -14.69 -6.59 -12.21
CA PRO A 161 -14.12 -7.12 -10.98
C PRO A 161 -13.24 -8.34 -11.22
N GLN A 162 -12.10 -8.41 -10.52
CA GLN A 162 -11.19 -9.55 -10.60
C GLN A 162 -11.41 -10.51 -9.43
N ALA A 163 -11.29 -11.81 -9.67
CA ALA A 163 -11.38 -12.85 -8.65
C ALA A 163 -10.00 -13.45 -8.38
N VAL A 164 -9.17 -12.71 -7.63
CA VAL A 164 -7.77 -13.04 -7.35
C VAL A 164 -7.51 -13.14 -5.85
N VAL A 165 -6.48 -13.90 -5.48
CA VAL A 165 -5.97 -13.98 -4.11
C VAL A 165 -4.94 -12.88 -3.95
N ALA A 166 -5.30 -11.81 -3.24
CA ALA A 166 -4.48 -10.61 -3.08
C ALA A 166 -4.58 -10.10 -1.64
N ILE A 167 -3.46 -9.58 -1.08
CA ILE A 167 -3.56 -8.78 0.15
C ILE A 167 -4.40 -7.54 -0.13
N MET A 168 -4.35 -7.02 -1.36
CA MET A 168 -5.04 -5.81 -1.82
C MET A 168 -6.56 -5.96 -2.06
N ASN A 169 -7.19 -7.10 -1.76
CA ASN A 169 -8.66 -7.17 -1.83
C ASN A 169 -9.34 -6.24 -0.81
N SER A 170 -10.49 -5.66 -1.17
CA SER A 170 -11.21 -4.64 -0.38
C SER A 170 -11.72 -5.09 0.99
N ARG A 171 -11.68 -6.40 1.25
CA ARG A 171 -12.12 -7.03 2.50
C ARG A 171 -10.99 -7.78 3.16
N VAL A 172 -10.85 -7.61 4.47
CA VAL A 172 -9.86 -8.38 5.24
C VAL A 172 -10.13 -9.88 5.12
N SER A 173 -9.07 -10.63 4.85
CA SER A 173 -9.10 -12.08 4.78
C SER A 173 -8.03 -12.69 5.69
N ASN A 174 -7.81 -14.00 5.58
CA ASN A 174 -6.71 -14.70 6.28
C ASN A 174 -5.35 -14.55 5.58
N ILE A 175 -5.27 -13.79 4.48
CA ILE A 175 -4.02 -13.46 3.79
C ILE A 175 -3.29 -12.41 4.64
N ASP A 176 -2.02 -12.65 4.93
CA ASP A 176 -1.17 -11.79 5.76
C ASP A 176 0.21 -11.51 5.14
N ARG A 177 0.38 -11.86 3.86
CA ARG A 177 1.60 -11.68 3.06
C ARG A 177 1.23 -11.24 1.64
N LEU A 178 2.18 -10.62 0.95
CA LEU A 178 2.04 -10.30 -0.46
C LEU A 178 1.78 -11.57 -1.27
N GLN A 179 0.83 -11.48 -2.19
CA GLN A 179 0.49 -12.50 -3.16
C GLN A 179 1.05 -12.11 -4.53
N GLN A 180 1.00 -13.05 -5.47
CA GLN A 180 1.53 -12.83 -6.81
C GLN A 180 0.88 -11.64 -7.51
N ASP A 181 -0.44 -11.48 -7.38
CA ASP A 181 -1.20 -10.35 -7.95
C ASP A 181 -0.71 -8.99 -7.42
N ASP A 182 -0.44 -8.91 -6.12
CA ASP A 182 0.07 -7.70 -5.47
C ASP A 182 1.46 -7.30 -6.02
N VAL A 183 2.33 -8.30 -6.24
CA VAL A 183 3.68 -8.11 -6.79
C VAL A 183 3.62 -7.73 -8.28
N GLU A 184 2.73 -8.34 -9.05
CA GLU A 184 2.52 -7.99 -10.46
C GLU A 184 1.99 -6.57 -10.61
N GLY A 185 1.01 -6.16 -9.79
CA GLY A 185 0.52 -4.79 -9.73
C GLY A 185 1.64 -3.80 -9.39
N LEU A 186 2.48 -4.12 -8.39
CA LEU A 186 3.63 -3.29 -8.02
C LEU A 186 4.59 -3.09 -9.19
N LEU A 187 4.96 -4.19 -9.86
CA LEU A 187 5.93 -4.17 -10.96
C LEU A 187 5.36 -3.56 -12.24
N ALA A 188 4.04 -3.55 -12.40
CA ALA A 188 3.36 -2.82 -13.47
C ALA A 188 3.50 -1.30 -13.29
N ILE A 189 3.39 -0.79 -12.06
CA ILE A 189 3.57 0.65 -11.76
C ILE A 189 5.06 1.02 -11.73
N TYR A 190 5.88 0.17 -11.12
CA TYR A 190 7.31 0.41 -10.89
C TYR A 190 8.14 -0.76 -11.42
N PRO A 191 8.34 -0.86 -12.75
CA PRO A 191 9.17 -1.90 -13.35
C PRO A 191 10.54 -1.94 -12.69
N ARG A 192 11.12 -3.13 -12.55
CA ARG A 192 12.49 -3.27 -12.04
C ARG A 192 13.42 -2.40 -12.88
N SER A 193 14.30 -1.64 -12.21
CA SER A 193 15.36 -0.92 -12.91
C SER A 193 16.07 -1.89 -13.85
N ALA A 194 16.19 -1.52 -15.13
CA ALA A 194 16.98 -2.32 -16.06
C ALA A 194 18.36 -2.57 -15.42
N PRO A 195 18.94 -3.77 -15.54
CA PRO A 195 20.35 -3.93 -15.26
C PRO A 195 21.07 -2.82 -16.03
N GLY A 196 21.87 -1.99 -15.33
CA GLY A 196 22.73 -1.04 -16.02
C GLY A 196 23.50 -1.78 -17.12
N PRO A 197 23.92 -1.12 -18.20
CA PRO A 197 24.61 -1.78 -19.30
C PRO A 197 25.67 -2.71 -18.72
N GLN A 198 25.48 -4.02 -18.90
CA GLN A 198 26.50 -4.98 -18.52
C GLN A 198 27.80 -4.48 -19.16
N PRO A 199 28.93 -4.38 -18.44
CA PRO A 199 30.19 -4.16 -19.11
C PRO A 199 30.28 -5.22 -20.20
N THR A 200 30.33 -4.76 -21.45
CA THR A 200 30.47 -5.65 -22.60
C THR A 200 31.60 -6.60 -22.26
N PRO A 201 31.37 -7.92 -22.21
CA PRO A 201 32.48 -8.86 -22.08
C PRO A 201 33.44 -8.51 -23.20
N SER A 202 34.66 -8.08 -22.88
CA SER A 202 35.67 -7.87 -23.92
C SER A 202 35.76 -9.20 -24.65
N GLN A 203 35.40 -9.22 -25.93
CA GLN A 203 35.38 -10.44 -26.71
C GLN A 203 36.81 -10.98 -26.83
N GLY A 204 37.18 -11.87 -25.91
CA GLY A 204 38.20 -12.87 -26.15
C GLY A 204 37.64 -13.83 -27.18
N CYS A 205 38.31 -13.90 -28.33
CA CYS A 205 37.98 -14.71 -29.50
C CYS A 205 37.22 -16.01 -29.15
N SER A 206 35.95 -16.09 -29.54
CA SER A 206 35.16 -17.32 -29.48
C SER A 206 34.30 -17.40 -30.75
N VAL A 207 34.56 -18.44 -31.52
CA VAL A 207 33.97 -18.70 -32.84
C VAL A 207 32.49 -19.07 -32.66
N ALA A 208 31.60 -18.45 -33.43
CA ALA A 208 30.16 -18.71 -33.39
C ALA A 208 29.79 -20.07 -34.02
N PRO A 209 28.86 -20.84 -33.42
CA PRO A 209 28.00 -21.76 -34.16
C PRO A 209 26.65 -21.10 -34.47
N LYS A 210 26.13 -21.47 -35.64
CA LYS A 210 24.97 -20.93 -36.32
C LYS A 210 23.69 -21.66 -35.88
N GLU A 211 22.63 -20.86 -35.69
CA GLU A 211 21.19 -21.18 -35.74
C GLU A 211 20.55 -22.10 -34.67
N THR A 212 19.44 -21.63 -34.07
CA THR A 212 18.09 -22.06 -34.48
C THR A 212 17.00 -21.19 -33.82
N THR A 213 16.06 -20.77 -34.66
CA THR A 213 14.85 -20.01 -34.36
C THR A 213 13.84 -20.85 -33.58
N GLY A 214 13.43 -20.37 -32.41
CA GLY A 214 12.30 -20.89 -31.64
C GLY A 214 11.31 -19.76 -31.34
N TRP A 215 10.13 -19.83 -31.95
CA TRP A 215 9.01 -18.93 -31.70
C TRP A 215 8.45 -19.13 -30.29
N PHE A 216 8.50 -18.09 -29.46
CA PHE A 216 7.78 -18.02 -28.19
C PHE A 216 6.47 -17.25 -28.40
N TRP A 217 5.33 -17.92 -28.20
CA TRP A 217 4.06 -17.26 -27.95
C TRP A 217 4.01 -16.88 -26.47
N GLY A 218 4.22 -15.60 -26.18
CA GLY A 218 3.93 -15.01 -24.88
C GLY A 218 2.80 -14.00 -25.05
N THR A 219 1.56 -14.41 -24.79
CA THR A 219 0.44 -13.46 -24.64
C THR A 219 0.52 -12.85 -23.25
N ALA A 220 1.30 -11.77 -23.11
CA ALA A 220 1.19 -10.88 -21.97
C ALA A 220 -0.03 -9.97 -22.18
N PHE A 221 -1.12 -10.25 -21.47
CA PHE A 221 -2.20 -9.28 -21.34
C PHE A 221 -1.78 -8.22 -20.34
N ALA A 222 -1.06 -7.21 -20.82
CA ALA A 222 -0.87 -5.96 -20.08
C ALA A 222 -2.10 -5.08 -20.33
N PHE A 223 -3.01 -5.01 -19.37
CA PHE A 223 -4.04 -3.98 -19.37
C PHE A 223 -3.63 -2.85 -18.44
N LEU A 224 -3.24 -1.74 -19.07
CA LEU A 224 -3.18 -0.43 -18.45
C LEU A 224 -4.59 -0.09 -17.92
N VAL A 225 -4.78 -0.01 -16.61
CA VAL A 225 -5.93 0.70 -16.05
C VAL A 225 -5.64 2.19 -16.18
N VAL A 226 -5.98 2.75 -17.35
CA VAL A 226 -6.20 4.19 -17.45
C VAL A 226 -7.56 4.45 -16.81
N ILE A 227 -7.57 5.13 -15.67
CA ILE A 227 -8.79 5.68 -15.08
C ILE A 227 -9.36 6.70 -16.09
N ARG A 228 -10.32 6.27 -16.92
CA ARG A 228 -11.15 7.16 -17.73
C ARG A 228 -12.51 7.28 -17.06
N GLY A 229 -12.78 8.43 -16.44
CA GLY A 229 -14.05 8.65 -15.74
C GLY A 229 -14.30 10.07 -15.21
N ILE A 230 -14.20 11.06 -16.09
CA ILE A 230 -14.98 12.33 -16.12
C ILE A 230 -14.97 13.25 -14.89
N GLY A 231 -14.20 14.33 -15.05
CA GLY A 231 -14.36 15.60 -14.35
C GLY A 231 -13.18 16.51 -14.66
N ARG A 232 -13.19 17.17 -15.83
CA ARG A 232 -12.19 18.22 -16.15
C ARG A 232 -12.42 19.41 -15.21
N SER A 233 -11.79 19.38 -14.05
CA SER A 233 -11.38 20.57 -13.31
C SER A 233 -9.86 20.59 -13.30
N ALA A 234 -9.25 21.75 -13.54
CA ALA A 234 -7.81 21.93 -13.31
C ALA A 234 -7.53 21.69 -11.83
N GLY A 235 -7.19 20.46 -11.46
CA GLY A 235 -7.17 20.02 -10.07
C GLY A 235 -6.79 18.55 -9.96
N TRP A 236 -5.99 18.25 -8.95
CA TRP A 236 -5.40 16.95 -8.65
C TRP A 236 -6.44 15.81 -8.53
N GLY A 237 -6.02 14.58 -8.81
CA GLY A 237 -6.87 13.39 -8.68
C GLY A 237 -6.97 12.94 -7.22
N HIS A 238 -8.17 12.52 -6.79
CA HIS A 238 -8.47 12.08 -5.43
C HIS A 238 -9.07 10.67 -5.43
N LEU A 239 -8.49 9.74 -4.68
CA LEU A 239 -9.02 8.39 -4.49
C LEU A 239 -9.03 8.05 -3.00
N ARG A 240 -10.15 7.49 -2.54
CA ARG A 240 -10.29 6.97 -1.17
C ARG A 240 -10.38 5.45 -1.25
N ASN A 241 -9.30 4.78 -0.91
CA ASN A 241 -9.32 3.33 -0.82
C ASN A 241 -9.69 2.93 0.61
N ARG A 242 -10.64 2.00 0.74
CA ARG A 242 -11.30 1.69 2.02
C ARG A 242 -11.28 0.19 2.25
N VAL A 243 -10.59 -0.25 3.29
CA VAL A 243 -10.66 -1.65 3.70
C VAL A 243 -11.81 -1.85 4.67
N ARG A 244 -12.73 -2.74 4.29
CA ARG A 244 -13.86 -3.13 5.11
C ARG A 244 -13.65 -4.50 5.73
N PHE A 245 -14.45 -4.79 6.75
CA PHE A 245 -14.78 -6.17 7.09
C PHE A 245 -15.80 -6.72 6.07
#